data_AF-A0A1F4ZYF1-F1
#
_entry.id   AF-A0A1F4ZYF1-F1
#
_cell.length_a   1.000
_cell.length_b   1.000
_cell.length_c   1.000
_cell.angle_alpha   90.00
_cell.angle_beta   90.00
_cell.angle_gamma   90.00
#
_symmetry.space_group_name_H-M   'P 1'
#
loop_
_entity.id
_entity.type
_entity.pdbx_description
1 polymer ?
#
loop_
_entity_poly.entity_id
_entity_poly.type
_entity_poly.pdbx_seq_one_letter_code
_entity_poly.pdbx_strand_id
1 'polypeptide(L)'
;MKISQLEEKLAELRGQLQRLETEEAEKIRRKRMLADMGDDFRENEGAKMVMEDHNLLHMRIFKLKKEIYEIKKALAAARGYNP
;
A
#
# COMPACT_ATOMS: atom_id res chain seq x y z
N MET A 1 13.03 20.38 -6.37
CA MET A 1 13.85 19.29 -5.75
C MET A 1 14.99 18.95 -6.69
N LYS A 2 16.17 18.63 -6.15
CA LYS A 2 17.26 18.07 -6.95
C LYS A 2 16.88 16.64 -7.40
N ILE A 3 17.42 16.17 -8.53
CA ILE A 3 17.18 14.81 -9.04
C ILE A 3 17.47 13.75 -7.97
N SER A 4 18.58 13.91 -7.23
CA SER A 4 18.95 13.00 -6.13
C SER A 4 17.88 12.88 -5.04
N GLN A 5 17.20 13.99 -4.70
CA GLN A 5 16.13 13.98 -3.70
C GLN A 5 14.87 13.27 -4.20
N LEU A 6 14.59 13.35 -5.51
CA LEU A 6 13.49 12.61 -6.13
C LEU A 6 13.78 11.12 -6.19
N GLU A 7 15.03 10.73 -6.44
CA GLU A 7 15.48 9.33 -6.44
C GLU A 7 15.43 8.71 -5.04
N GLU A 8 15.92 9.43 -4.03
CA GLU A 8 15.84 9.01 -2.62
C GLU A 8 14.39 8.82 -2.19
N LYS A 9 13.54 9.82 -2.45
CA LYS A 9 12.10 9.72 -2.18
C LYS A 9 11.45 8.54 -2.91
N LEU A 10 11.82 8.30 -4.18
CA LEU A 10 11.30 7.15 -4.93
C LEU A 10 11.70 5.81 -4.29
N ALA A 11 12.93 5.69 -3.79
CA ALA A 11 13.42 4.49 -3.13
C ALA A 11 12.65 4.23 -1.82
N GLU A 12 12.44 5.27 -1.00
CA GLU A 12 11.63 5.16 0.22
C GLU A 12 10.20 4.73 -0.06
N LEU A 13 9.53 5.39 -1.02
CA LEU A 13 8.14 5.06 -1.38
C LEU A 13 8.02 3.63 -1.90
N ARG A 14 9.00 3.14 -2.66
CA ARG A 14 9.05 1.73 -3.10
C ARG A 14 9.21 0.77 -1.93
N GLY A 15 10.08 1.09 -0.96
CA GLY A 15 10.25 0.27 0.24
C GLY A 15 9.02 0.27 1.15
N GLN A 16 8.28 1.38 1.21
CA GLN A 16 6.97 1.43 1.88
C GLN A 16 5.95 0.57 1.14
N LEU A 17 5.90 0.63 -0.20
CA LEU A 17 4.97 -0.13 -1.00
C LEU A 17 5.19 -1.63 -0.82
N GLN A 18 6.45 -2.07 -0.87
CA GLN A 18 6.80 -3.47 -0.67
C GLN A 18 6.33 -3.97 0.70
N ARG A 19 6.56 -3.21 1.78
CA ARG A 19 6.10 -3.58 3.13
C ARG A 19 4.57 -3.68 3.24
N LEU A 20 3.84 -2.77 2.61
CA LEU A 20 2.37 -2.83 2.57
C LEU A 20 1.86 -4.05 1.79
N GLU A 21 2.50 -4.38 0.66
CA GLU A 21 2.12 -5.51 -0.19
C GLU A 21 2.54 -6.88 0.38
N THR A 22 3.47 -6.93 1.34
CA THR A 22 3.90 -8.17 2.00
C THR A 22 3.39 -8.30 3.43
N GLU A 23 3.97 -7.56 4.38
CA GLU A 23 3.77 -7.75 5.82
C GLU A 23 2.36 -7.39 6.24
N GLU A 24 1.85 -6.24 5.81
CA GLU A 24 0.52 -5.77 6.20
C GLU A 24 -0.58 -6.59 5.51
N ALA A 25 -0.39 -6.96 4.25
CA ALA A 25 -1.32 -7.85 3.54
C ALA A 25 -1.42 -9.23 4.21
N GLU A 26 -0.30 -9.79 4.65
CA GLU A 26 -0.25 -11.08 5.35
C GLU A 26 -0.94 -11.01 6.74
N LYS A 27 -0.78 -9.91 7.48
CA LYS A 27 -1.51 -9.70 8.74
C LYS A 27 -3.03 -9.76 8.55
N ILE A 28 -3.55 -9.09 7.52
CA ILE A 28 -4.99 -9.09 7.21
C ILE A 28 -5.45 -10.49 6.79
N ARG A 29 -4.64 -11.20 6.00
CA ARG A 29 -4.94 -12.59 5.60
C ARG A 29 -5.07 -13.50 6.82
N ARG A 30 -4.15 -13.41 7.79
CA ARG A 30 -4.22 -14.20 9.03
C ARG A 30 -5.44 -13.84 9.87
N LYS A 31 -5.76 -12.55 10.01
CA LYS A 31 -6.97 -12.10 10.70
C LYS A 31 -8.23 -12.69 10.06
N ARG A 32 -8.29 -12.71 8.72
CA ARG A 32 -9.39 -13.33 7.98
C ARG A 32 -9.52 -14.82 8.29
N MET A 33 -8.41 -15.58 8.21
CA MET A 33 -8.44 -17.01 8.52
C MET A 33 -8.91 -17.29 9.95
N LEU A 34 -8.49 -16.47 10.93
CA LEU A 34 -8.94 -16.60 12.31
C LEU A 34 -10.43 -16.27 12.48
N ALA A 35 -10.92 -15.24 11.77
CA ALA A 35 -12.34 -14.90 11.76
C ALA A 35 -13.19 -16.00 11.11
N ASP A 36 -12.68 -16.65 10.06
CA ASP A 36 -13.36 -17.73 9.34
C ASP A 36 -13.39 -19.06 10.14
N MET A 37 -12.49 -19.26 11.11
CA MET A 37 -12.42 -20.48 11.96
C MET A 37 -13.24 -20.39 13.25
N GLY A 38 -13.64 -19.18 13.67
CA GLY A 38 -14.38 -18.97 14.92
C GLY A 38 -15.89 -19.05 14.69
N ASP A 39 -16.46 -20.24 14.87
CA ASP A 39 -17.88 -20.58 14.62
C ASP A 39 -18.91 -19.85 15.54
N ASP A 40 -18.54 -18.76 16.24
CA ASP A 40 -19.44 -18.07 17.20
C ASP A 40 -19.10 -16.58 17.52
N PHE A 41 -18.15 -15.94 16.82
CA PHE A 41 -17.72 -14.57 17.18
C PHE A 41 -18.59 -13.47 16.53
N ARG A 42 -19.90 -13.43 16.82
CA ARG A 42 -20.81 -12.31 16.44
C ARG A 42 -20.83 -12.01 14.92
N GLU A 43 -21.49 -12.89 14.17
CA GLU A 43 -21.81 -13.01 12.72
C GLU A 43 -21.63 -11.85 11.71
N ASN A 44 -21.26 -10.62 12.06
CA ASN A 44 -21.00 -9.55 11.10
C ASN A 44 -19.88 -8.56 11.50
N GLU A 45 -19.54 -8.42 12.79
CA GLU A 45 -18.61 -7.36 13.21
C GLU A 45 -17.14 -7.73 12.93
N GLY A 46 -16.75 -8.98 13.17
CA GLY A 46 -15.39 -9.46 12.90
C GLY A 46 -15.03 -9.42 11.41
N ALA A 47 -15.93 -9.94 10.56
CA ALA A 47 -15.77 -9.89 9.11
C ALA A 47 -15.73 -8.45 8.57
N LYS A 48 -16.58 -7.56 9.11
CA LYS A 48 -16.60 -6.13 8.74
C LYS A 48 -15.28 -5.44 9.10
N MET A 49 -14.72 -5.67 10.28
CA MET A 49 -13.42 -5.10 10.66
C MET A 49 -12.28 -5.57 9.73
N VAL A 50 -12.26 -6.85 9.35
CA VAL A 50 -11.26 -7.39 8.41
C VAL A 50 -11.43 -6.75 7.01
N MET A 51 -12.67 -6.55 6.57
CA MET A 51 -12.96 -5.85 5.30
C MET A 51 -12.56 -4.38 5.35
N GLU A 52 -12.80 -3.68 6.46
CA GLU A 52 -12.36 -2.30 6.66
C GLU A 52 -10.84 -2.18 6.64
N ASP A 53 -10.12 -3.03 7.37
CA ASP A 53 -8.65 -3.13 7.34
C ASP A 53 -8.13 -3.36 5.91
N HIS A 54 -8.76 -4.28 5.17
CA HIS A 54 -8.42 -4.58 3.78
C HIS A 54 -8.63 -3.35 2.87
N ASN A 55 -9.76 -2.67 2.99
CA ASN A 55 -10.06 -1.47 2.20
C ASN A 55 -9.11 -0.32 2.50
N LEU A 56 -8.76 -0.11 3.78
CA LEU A 56 -7.79 0.89 4.19
C LEU A 56 -6.40 0.57 3.62
N LEU A 57 -5.98 -0.70 3.62
CA LEU A 57 -4.72 -1.13 3.01
C LEU A 57 -4.71 -0.83 1.51
N HIS A 58 -5.76 -1.20 0.79
CA HIS A 58 -5.89 -0.91 -0.66
C HIS A 58 -5.82 0.58 -0.95
N MET A 59 -6.53 1.41 -0.17
CA MET A 59 -6.49 2.86 -0.32
C MET A 59 -5.09 3.44 -0.09
N ARG A 60 -4.35 2.92 0.90
CA ARG A 60 -2.96 3.32 1.17
C ARG A 60 -2.03 2.92 0.00
N ILE A 61 -2.13 1.68 -0.47
CA ILE A 61 -1.37 1.18 -1.62
C ILE A 61 -1.65 2.03 -2.87
N PHE A 62 -2.92 2.34 -3.13
CA PHE A 62 -3.32 3.15 -4.29
C PHE A 62 -2.72 4.56 -4.23
N LYS A 63 -2.85 5.24 -3.08
CA LYS A 63 -2.25 6.57 -2.88
C LYS A 63 -0.74 6.54 -3.08
N LEU A 64 -0.08 5.51 -2.56
CA LEU A 64 1.37 5.35 -2.66
C LEU A 64 1.81 5.08 -4.11
N LYS A 65 1.10 4.22 -4.85
CA LYS A 65 1.34 3.98 -6.28
C LYS A 65 1.17 5.25 -7.11
N LYS A 66 0.16 6.07 -6.80
CA LYS A 66 -0.03 7.38 -7.44
C LYS A 66 1.13 8.32 -7.14
N GLU A 67 1.59 8.40 -5.90
CA GLU A 67 2.74 9.25 -5.56
C GLU A 67 4.03 8.80 -6.26
N ILE A 68 4.29 7.49 -6.31
CA ILE A 68 5.40 6.90 -7.07
C ILE A 68 5.32 7.29 -8.55
N TYR A 69 4.12 7.25 -9.13
CA TYR A 69 3.92 7.65 -10.53
C TYR A 69 4.26 9.13 -10.75
N GLU A 70 3.79 10.04 -9.90
CA GLU A 70 4.10 11.47 -10.00
C GLU A 70 5.60 11.74 -9.84
N ILE A 71 6.28 11.06 -8.91
CA ILE A 71 7.73 11.17 -8.74
C ILE A 71 8.47 10.67 -10.00
N LYS A 72 8.06 9.53 -10.57
CA LYS A 72 8.63 9.02 -11.83
C LYS A 72 8.44 10.00 -12.98
N LYS A 73 7.26 10.63 -13.08
CA LYS A 73 6.96 11.65 -14.08
C LYS A 73 7.86 12.88 -13.91
N ALA A 74 8.03 13.36 -12.67
CA ALA A 74 8.94 14.46 -12.37
C ALA A 74 10.41 14.11 -12.71
N LEU A 75 10.85 12.88 -12.43
CA LEU A 75 12.17 12.40 -12.81
C LEU A 75 12.37 12.33 -14.32
N ALA A 76 11.37 11.86 -15.07
CA ALA A 76 11.42 11.81 -16.53
C ALA A 76 11.59 13.23 -17.11
N ALA A 77 10.75 14.17 -16.68
CA ALA A 77 10.82 15.57 -17.08
C ALA A 77 12.18 16.21 -16.72
N ALA A 78 12.68 15.97 -15.50
CA ALA A 78 13.97 16.50 -15.05
C ALA A 78 15.17 15.91 -15.83
N ARG A 79 15.03 14.70 -16.38
CA ARG A 79 16.04 14.05 -17.22
C ARG A 79 15.90 14.39 -18.71
N GLY A 80 15.00 15.29 -19.08
CA GLY A 80 14.75 15.65 -20.48
C GLY A 80 13.99 14.59 -21.28
N TYR A 81 13.44 13.56 -20.62
CA TYR A 81 12.50 12.64 -21.23
C TYR A 81 11.12 13.28 -21.21
N ASN A 82 10.70 13.83 -22.34
CA ASN A 82 9.33 14.23 -22.56
C ASN A 82 8.52 12.95 -22.86
N PRO A 83 7.49 12.59 -22.06
CA PRO A 83 6.68 11.41 -22.31
C PRO A 83 5.94 11.48 -23.65
#